data_AF-O24264-F1
#
_entry.id   AF-O24264-F1
#
_cell.length_a   1.000
_cell.length_b   1.000
_cell.length_c   1.000
_cell.angle_alpha   90.00
_cell.angle_beta   90.00
_cell.angle_gamma   90.00
#
_symmetry.space_group_name_H-M   'P 1'
#
loop_
_entity.id
_entity.type
_entity.pdbx_description
1 polymer ?
#
loop_
_entity_poly.entity_id
_entity_poly.type
_entity_poly.pdbx_seq_one_letter_code
_entity_poly.pdbx_strand_id
1 'polypeptide(L)'
;VEGNGGPGTIKKLTFVEDGETKYVLHKVELVDDANWENNYSIVGGVGLPDTVEKISFEAKLSAGPNGGSIAKLSVKYYTKGDAIPSEEEI
;
A
#
# COMPACT_ATOMS: atom_id res chain seq x y z
N VAL A 1 -0.23 -7.18 -14.88
CA VAL A 1 0.29 -7.95 -13.74
C VAL A 1 1.61 -8.54 -14.21
N GLU A 2 2.71 -8.18 -13.56
CA GLU A 2 4.08 -8.50 -13.99
C GLU A 2 5.03 -8.59 -12.79
N GLY A 3 6.22 -9.15 -13.01
CA GLY A 3 7.27 -9.28 -11.98
C GLY A 3 7.38 -10.68 -11.39
N ASN A 4 8.29 -10.82 -10.42
CA ASN A 4 8.72 -12.09 -9.83
C ASN A 4 8.44 -12.21 -8.33
N GLY A 5 7.76 -11.23 -7.73
CA GLY A 5 7.49 -11.14 -6.30
C GLY A 5 8.36 -10.11 -5.55
N GLY A 6 9.51 -9.71 -6.10
CA GLY A 6 10.39 -8.70 -5.52
C GLY A 6 10.04 -7.25 -5.89
N PRO A 7 10.90 -6.28 -5.54
CA PRO A 7 10.74 -4.88 -5.92
C PRO A 7 10.41 -4.69 -7.41
N GLY A 8 9.45 -3.82 -7.70
CA GLY A 8 8.91 -3.58 -9.04
C GLY A 8 7.76 -4.51 -9.45
N THR A 9 7.49 -5.59 -8.71
CA THR A 9 6.35 -6.49 -9.02
C THR A 9 5.02 -5.75 -8.90
N ILE A 10 4.17 -5.84 -9.93
CA ILE A 10 2.83 -5.23 -9.95
C ILE A 10 1.76 -6.32 -9.90
N LYS A 11 0.98 -6.28 -8.82
CA LYS A 11 -0.18 -7.14 -8.56
C LYS A 11 -1.46 -6.36 -8.79
N LYS A 12 -2.48 -6.99 -9.38
CA LYS A 12 -3.84 -6.43 -9.43
C LYS A 12 -4.65 -7.07 -8.31
N LEU A 13 -5.15 -6.26 -7.38
CA LEU A 13 -6.04 -6.71 -6.31
C LEU A 13 -7.46 -6.31 -6.70
N THR A 14 -8.35 -7.29 -6.86
CA THR A 14 -9.78 -7.07 -7.16
C THR A 14 -10.58 -7.35 -5.90
N PHE A 15 -11.51 -6.46 -5.57
CA PHE A 15 -12.34 -6.56 -4.37
C PHE A 15 -13.75 -6.02 -4.64
N VAL A 16 -14.70 -6.32 -3.73
CA VAL A 16 -16.06 -5.78 -3.78
C VAL A 16 -16.24 -4.79 -2.64
N GLU A 17 -16.69 -3.60 -2.96
CA GLU A 17 -16.99 -2.51 -2.03
C GLU A 17 -18.33 -1.89 -2.45
N ASP A 18 -19.26 -1.76 -1.51
CA ASP A 18 -20.63 -1.27 -1.76
C ASP A 18 -21.38 -1.97 -2.91
N GLY A 19 -21.06 -3.26 -3.13
CA GLY A 19 -21.64 -4.07 -4.20
C GLY A 19 -21.00 -3.88 -5.57
N GLU A 20 -20.03 -2.98 -5.69
CA GLU A 20 -19.27 -2.75 -6.93
C GLU A 20 -17.95 -3.53 -6.91
N THR A 21 -17.60 -4.15 -8.05
CA THR A 21 -16.29 -4.78 -8.21
C THR A 21 -15.25 -3.73 -8.59
N LYS A 22 -14.32 -3.44 -7.69
CA LYS A 22 -13.23 -2.47 -7.87
C LYS A 22 -11.88 -3.18 -7.94
N TYR A 23 -10.83 -2.44 -8.30
CA TYR A 23 -9.46 -2.94 -8.22
C TYR A 23 -8.45 -1.84 -7.95
N VAL A 24 -7.31 -2.24 -7.39
CA VAL A 24 -6.11 -1.43 -7.26
C VAL A 24 -4.88 -2.15 -7.83
N LEU A 25 -3.89 -1.37 -8.25
CA LEU A 25 -2.58 -1.85 -8.66
C LEU A 25 -1.60 -1.70 -7.50
N HIS A 26 -1.25 -2.83 -6.90
CA HIS A 26 -0.28 -2.93 -5.81
C HIS A 26 1.11 -3.19 -6.38
N LYS A 27 2.03 -2.27 -6.16
CA LYS A 27 3.44 -2.39 -6.55
C LYS A 27 4.31 -2.66 -5.33
N VAL A 28 5.12 -3.71 -5.39
CA VAL A 28 6.14 -3.99 -4.36
C VAL A 28 7.29 -2.99 -4.55
N GLU A 29 7.66 -2.27 -3.50
CA GLU A 29 8.76 -1.29 -3.53
C GLU A 29 10.02 -1.83 -2.83
N LEU A 30 9.85 -2.55 -1.71
CA LEU A 30 10.94 -3.17 -0.97
C LEU A 30 10.51 -4.51 -0.38
N VAL A 31 11.41 -5.48 -0.41
CA VAL A 31 11.35 -6.70 0.40
C VAL A 31 12.73 -6.83 1.04
N ASP A 32 12.80 -6.67 2.36
CA ASP A 32 14.03 -6.82 3.15
C ASP A 32 13.78 -7.83 4.27
N ASP A 33 14.09 -9.08 3.97
CA ASP A 33 13.94 -10.21 4.89
C ASP A 33 14.92 -10.13 6.08
N ALA A 34 16.03 -9.40 5.95
CA ALA A 34 17.01 -9.27 7.02
C ALA A 34 16.52 -8.32 8.12
N ASN A 35 15.81 -7.26 7.73
CA ASN A 35 15.28 -6.24 8.65
C ASN A 35 13.76 -6.34 8.89
N TRP A 36 13.12 -7.38 8.34
CA TRP A 36 11.66 -7.60 8.37
C TRP A 36 10.88 -6.37 7.93
N GLU A 37 11.30 -5.80 6.80
CA GLU A 37 10.74 -4.59 6.21
C GLU A 37 10.13 -4.90 4.84
N ASN A 38 8.92 -4.43 4.61
CA ASN A 38 8.19 -4.59 3.37
C ASN A 38 7.51 -3.28 3.02
N ASN A 39 7.91 -2.69 1.90
CA ASN A 39 7.32 -1.44 1.42
C ASN A 39 6.59 -1.72 0.12
N TYR A 40 5.43 -1.11 -0.04
CA TYR A 40 4.62 -1.23 -1.24
C TYR A 40 3.86 0.05 -1.50
N SER A 41 3.34 0.20 -2.71
CA SER A 41 2.53 1.34 -3.10
C SER A 41 1.29 0.90 -3.85
N ILE A 42 0.21 1.65 -3.70
CA ILE A 42 -0.94 1.60 -4.58
C ILE A 42 -0.76 2.71 -5.60
N VAL A 43 -0.59 2.32 -6.87
CA VAL A 43 -0.15 3.21 -7.96
C VAL A 43 -1.22 3.46 -9.02
N GLY A 44 -2.45 3.00 -8.77
CA GLY A 44 -3.56 3.16 -9.72
C GLY A 44 -4.69 2.18 -9.46
N GLY A 45 -5.71 2.27 -10.30
CA GLY A 45 -6.94 1.47 -10.22
C GLY A 45 -8.14 2.31 -9.79
N VAL A 46 -9.33 1.75 -9.97
CA VAL A 46 -10.62 2.43 -9.70
C VAL A 46 -11.00 2.44 -8.22
N GLY A 47 -10.20 1.79 -7.37
CA GLY A 47 -10.36 1.82 -5.92
C GLY A 47 -9.54 2.89 -5.20
N LEU A 48 -8.77 3.72 -5.92
CA LEU A 48 -8.10 4.89 -5.33
C LEU A 48 -9.04 6.10 -5.36
N PRO A 49 -9.00 6.97 -4.34
CA PRO A 49 -9.70 8.25 -4.38
C PRO A 49 -9.25 9.14 -5.55
N ASP A 50 -10.18 9.94 -6.07
CA ASP A 50 -9.90 10.81 -7.22
C ASP A 50 -8.88 11.91 -6.90
N THR A 51 -8.70 12.27 -5.63
CA THR A 51 -7.73 13.27 -5.16
C THR A 51 -6.32 12.71 -4.98
N VAL A 52 -6.14 11.38 -5.02
CA VAL A 52 -4.89 10.69 -4.68
C VAL A 52 -4.24 10.09 -5.94
N GLU A 53 -2.94 10.36 -6.14
CA GLU A 53 -2.15 9.76 -7.24
C GLU A 53 -1.48 8.45 -6.83
N LYS A 54 -1.09 8.33 -5.57
CA LYS A 54 -0.37 7.18 -5.03
C LYS A 54 -0.52 7.13 -3.52
N ILE A 55 -0.59 5.93 -2.95
CA ILE A 55 -0.43 5.70 -1.51
C ILE A 55 0.79 4.80 -1.32
N SER A 56 1.72 5.19 -0.46
CA SER A 56 2.89 4.35 -0.12
C SER A 56 2.80 3.88 1.32
N PHE A 57 3.14 2.61 1.53
CA PHE A 57 3.11 1.91 2.79
C PHE A 57 4.54 1.44 3.10
N GLU A 58 5.05 1.86 4.25
CA GLU A 58 6.34 1.40 4.78
C GLU A 58 6.05 0.57 6.02
N ALA A 59 6.13 -0.76 5.90
CA ALA A 59 5.80 -1.69 6.96
C ALA A 59 7.06 -2.34 7.51
N LYS A 60 7.23 -2.28 8.84
CA LYS A 60 8.37 -2.87 9.54
C LYS A 60 7.91 -3.68 10.74
N LEU A 61 8.46 -4.87 10.90
CA LEU A 61 8.23 -5.72 12.06
C LEU A 61 9.44 -5.71 13.00
N SER A 62 9.18 -5.83 14.30
CA SER A 62 10.20 -6.10 15.31
C SER A 62 9.68 -7.08 16.35
N ALA A 63 10.57 -7.77 17.06
CA ALA A 63 10.17 -8.64 18.15
C ALA A 63 9.47 -7.85 19.28
N GLY A 64 8.34 -8.36 19.76
CA GLY A 64 7.63 -7.85 20.93
C GLY A 64 8.18 -8.47 22.22
N PRO A 65 7.98 -7.80 23.37
CA PRO A 65 8.56 -8.24 24.65
C PRO A 65 7.97 -9.56 25.19
N ASN A 66 6.86 -10.03 24.64
CA ASN A 66 6.13 -11.22 25.08
C ASN A 66 6.21 -12.39 24.08
N GLY A 67 7.18 -12.36 23.16
CA GLY A 67 7.31 -13.37 22.09
C GLY A 67 6.39 -13.13 20.88
N GLY A 68 5.58 -12.06 20.90
CA GLY A 68 4.85 -11.57 19.73
C GLY A 68 5.69 -10.67 18.82
N SER A 69 5.02 -9.89 17.97
CA SER A 69 5.65 -8.88 17.11
C SER A 69 5.01 -7.52 17.29
N ILE A 70 5.79 -6.47 17.04
CA ILE A 70 5.31 -5.09 16.92
C ILE A 70 5.41 -4.73 15.44
N ALA A 71 4.30 -4.26 14.86
CA ALA A 71 4.25 -3.74 13.51
C ALA A 71 4.23 -2.22 13.55
N LYS A 72 5.18 -1.59 12.86
CA LYS A 72 5.15 -0.15 12.58
C LYS A 72 4.80 0.04 11.11
N LEU A 73 3.73 0.78 10.87
CA LEU A 73 3.27 1.15 9.53
C LEU A 73 3.35 2.66 9.37
N SER A 74 4.04 3.14 8.34
CA SER A 74 3.93 4.51 7.87
C SER A 74 3.15 4.53 6.56
N VAL A 75 2.15 5.40 6.47
CA VAL A 75 1.34 5.58 5.27
C VAL A 75 1.56 7.00 4.76
N LYS A 76 1.86 7.13 3.47
CA LYS A 76 2.09 8.41 2.79
C LYS A 76 1.11 8.53 1.63
N TYR A 77 0.22 9.51 1.73
CA TYR A 77 -0.70 9.87 0.67
C TYR A 77 -0.04 10.93 -0.21
N TYR A 78 -0.03 10.68 -1.51
CA TYR A 78 0.43 11.61 -2.52
C TYR A 78 -0.80 12.10 -3.27
N THR A 79 -1.08 13.39 -3.16
CA THR A 79 -2.27 14.03 -3.74
C THR A 79 -2.00 14.54 -5.14
N LYS A 80 -3.06 14.63 -5.94
CA LYS A 80 -3.01 15.27 -7.25
C LYS A 80 -2.95 16.79 -7.05
N GLY A 81 -1.79 17.39 -7.30
CA GLY A 81 -1.58 18.82 -7.09
C GLY A 81 -1.84 19.23 -5.64
N ASP A 82 -2.50 20.37 -5.44
CA ASP A 82 -2.81 20.89 -4.11
C ASP A 82 -4.14 20.36 -3.54
N ALA A 83 -4.65 19.23 -4.07
CA ALA A 83 -5.86 18.62 -3.54
C ALA A 83 -5.67 18.21 -2.08
N ILE A 84 -6.64 18.56 -1.23
CA ILE A 84 -6.70 18.15 0.17
C ILE A 84 -7.63 16.95 0.25
N PRO A 85 -7.15 15.75 0.62
CA PRO A 85 -8.02 14.59 0.78
C PRO A 85 -9.01 14.82 1.91
N SER A 86 -10.21 14.26 1.77
CA SER A 86 -11.15 14.21 2.89
C SER A 86 -10.68 13.23 3.97
N GLU A 87 -11.26 13.31 5.17
CA GLU A 87 -11.01 12.32 6.22
C GLU A 87 -11.51 10.92 5.82
N GLU A 88 -12.49 10.82 4.93
CA GLU A 88 -12.95 9.53 4.37
C GLU A 88 -11.95 8.95 3.36
N GLU A 89 -11.11 9.78 2.75
CA GLU A 89 -10.06 9.36 1.80
C GLU A 89 -8.73 8.98 2.48
N ILE A 90 -8.56 9.29 3.79
CA ILE A 90 -7.35 9.05 4.60
C ILE A 90 -7.56 7.86 5.53
#